data_AF-A0A431IBE2-F1
#
_entry.id   AF-A0A431IBE2-F1
#
_cell.length_a   1.000
_cell.length_b   1.000
_cell.length_c   1.000
_cell.angle_alpha   90.00
_cell.angle_beta   90.00
_cell.angle_gamma   90.00
#
_symmetry.space_group_name_H-M   'P 1'
#
loop_
_entity.id
_entity.type
_entity.pdbx_description
1 polymer ?
#
loop_
_entity_poly.entity_id
_entity_poly.type
_entity_poly.pdbx_seq_one_letter_code
_entity_poly.pdbx_strand_id
1 'polypeptide(L)'
;MKQHIETITRLLLGAAYADKRLEGAEVRRIEAILRQVLGGEPPAAVSAELQRFSPAAFNVHSTAATLKDLDAADKRRLLELIASVNDADEELDLAEDAYLRHVAVGMGVPEAEIADLTLEVLDDEELFGMLQ
;
A
#
# COMPACT_ATOMS: atom_id res chain seq x y z
N MET A 1 -12.54 -2.40 -8.50
CA MET A 1 -11.88 -2.93 -7.27
C MET A 1 -12.28 -4.34 -6.79
N LYS A 2 -13.54 -4.62 -6.37
CA LYS A 2 -13.91 -5.87 -5.65
C LYS A 2 -13.48 -7.18 -6.32
N GLN A 3 -13.48 -7.23 -7.65
CA GLN A 3 -13.08 -8.41 -8.43
C GLN A 3 -11.60 -8.78 -8.27
N HIS A 4 -10.78 -7.86 -7.76
CA HIS A 4 -9.35 -8.04 -7.53
C HIS A 4 -9.00 -8.14 -6.04
N ILE A 5 -9.96 -8.49 -5.18
CA ILE A 5 -9.76 -8.46 -3.72
C ILE A 5 -8.57 -9.30 -3.26
N GLU A 6 -8.30 -10.44 -3.89
CA GLU A 6 -7.14 -11.27 -3.56
C GLU A 6 -5.82 -10.54 -3.85
N THR A 7 -5.70 -9.95 -5.05
CA THR A 7 -4.54 -9.12 -5.42
C THR A 7 -4.38 -7.93 -4.48
N ILE A 8 -5.48 -7.22 -4.19
CA ILE A 8 -5.48 -6.07 -3.28
C ILE A 8 -5.02 -6.51 -1.88
N THR A 9 -5.53 -7.64 -1.37
CA THR A 9 -5.13 -8.19 -0.07
C THR A 9 -3.63 -8.45 -0.02
N ARG A 10 -3.07 -9.05 -1.08
CA ARG A 10 -1.63 -9.33 -1.15
C ARG A 10 -0.78 -8.06 -1.24
N LEU A 11 -1.28 -7.00 -1.89
CA LEU A 11 -0.61 -5.69 -1.92
C LEU A 11 -0.67 -5.00 -0.55
N LEU A 12 -1.82 -5.03 0.13
CA LEU A 12 -1.94 -4.47 1.48
C LEU A 12 -1.04 -5.21 2.48
N LEU A 13 -0.96 -6.54 2.36
CA LEU A 13 -0.04 -7.34 3.17
C LEU A 13 1.42 -7.04 2.85
N GLY A 14 1.77 -6.88 1.57
CA GLY A 14 3.15 -6.51 1.23
C GLY A 14 3.54 -5.13 1.76
N ALA A 15 2.58 -4.20 1.85
CA ALA A 15 2.79 -2.88 2.45
C ALA A 15 3.12 -3.01 3.94
N ALA A 16 2.29 -3.73 4.68
CA ALA A 16 2.49 -4.02 6.10
C ALA A 16 3.66 -4.98 6.42
N TYR A 17 4.47 -5.34 5.42
CA TYR A 17 5.67 -6.14 5.59
C TYR A 17 6.89 -5.47 4.93
N ALA A 18 6.75 -4.22 4.48
CA ALA A 18 7.81 -3.50 3.78
C ALA A 18 9.06 -3.34 4.66
N ASP A 19 8.88 -3.12 5.95
CA ASP A 19 9.93 -3.00 6.98
C ASP A 19 10.37 -4.38 7.57
N LYS A 20 9.74 -5.48 7.12
CA LYS A 20 9.89 -6.88 7.57
C LYS A 20 9.31 -7.19 8.95
N ARG A 21 8.51 -6.30 9.52
CA ARG A 21 7.71 -6.58 10.70
C ARG A 21 6.24 -6.56 10.28
N LEU A 22 5.38 -7.10 11.13
CA LEU A 22 3.94 -6.99 10.96
C LEU A 22 3.39 -6.72 12.34
N GLU A 23 2.87 -5.52 12.52
CA GLU A 23 2.33 -5.05 13.77
C GLU A 23 0.83 -5.30 13.85
N GLY A 24 0.32 -5.43 15.08
CA GLY A 24 -1.11 -5.67 15.27
C GLY A 24 -1.98 -4.51 14.75
N ALA A 25 -1.43 -3.30 14.64
CA ALA A 25 -2.13 -2.13 14.11
C ALA A 25 -2.41 -2.26 12.61
N GLU A 26 -1.40 -2.63 11.83
CA GLU A 26 -1.48 -2.82 10.38
C GLU A 26 -2.46 -3.94 10.03
N VAL A 27 -2.40 -5.08 10.73
CA VAL A 27 -3.35 -6.19 10.49
C VAL A 27 -4.80 -5.74 10.70
N ARG A 28 -5.08 -5.02 11.79
CA ARG A 28 -6.42 -4.47 12.05
C ARG A 28 -6.82 -3.48 10.97
N ARG A 29 -5.87 -2.68 10.47
CA ARG A 29 -6.12 -1.72 9.40
C ARG A 29 -6.47 -2.43 8.09
N ILE A 30 -5.71 -3.45 7.71
CA ILE A 30 -5.97 -4.28 6.53
C ILE A 30 -7.36 -4.91 6.62
N GLU A 31 -7.72 -5.52 7.74
CA GLU A 31 -9.05 -6.11 7.89
C GLU A 31 -10.18 -5.07 7.73
N ALA A 32 -10.02 -3.88 8.31
CA ALA A 32 -10.98 -2.79 8.17
C ALA A 32 -11.13 -2.34 6.70
N ILE A 33 -10.00 -2.22 5.98
CA ILE A 33 -9.97 -1.90 4.55
C ILE A 33 -10.69 -2.97 3.74
N LEU A 34 -10.42 -4.26 4.00
CA LEU A 34 -11.07 -5.37 3.29
C LEU A 34 -12.59 -5.35 3.50
N ARG A 35 -13.04 -5.09 4.74
CA ARG A 35 -14.47 -4.93 5.05
C ARG A 35 -15.10 -3.77 4.28
N GLN A 36 -14.40 -2.64 4.21
CA GLN A 36 -14.87 -1.46 3.46
C GLN A 36 -14.94 -1.73 1.95
N VAL A 37 -13.90 -2.33 1.37
CA VAL A 37 -13.84 -2.60 -0.08
C VAL A 37 -14.90 -3.62 -0.48
N LEU A 38 -15.16 -4.65 0.33
CA LEU A 38 -16.16 -5.68 0.03
C LEU A 38 -17.58 -5.24 0.39
N GLY A 39 -17.74 -4.39 1.40
CA GLY A 39 -19.02 -4.02 2.00
C GLY A 39 -19.54 -5.08 3.00
N GLY A 40 -18.65 -5.80 3.68
CA GLY A 40 -18.97 -6.89 4.60
C GLY A 40 -17.75 -7.70 5.03
N GLU A 41 -17.94 -8.78 5.78
CA GLU A 41 -16.82 -9.62 6.24
C GLU A 41 -16.06 -10.25 5.06
N PRO A 42 -14.71 -10.26 5.10
CA PRO A 42 -13.91 -10.92 4.08
C PRO A 42 -14.18 -12.43 4.06
N PRO A 43 -14.23 -13.05 2.87
CA PRO A 43 -14.33 -14.50 2.75
C PRO A 43 -13.21 -15.22 3.51
N ALA A 44 -13.47 -16.44 3.97
CA ALA A 44 -12.49 -17.25 4.68
C ALA A 44 -11.18 -17.47 3.89
N ALA A 45 -11.26 -17.50 2.55
CA ALA A 45 -10.08 -17.58 1.68
C ALA A 45 -9.15 -16.37 1.83
N VAL A 46 -9.72 -15.15 1.85
CA VAL A 46 -8.99 -13.90 2.07
C VAL A 46 -8.39 -13.85 3.48
N SER A 47 -9.15 -14.31 4.48
CA SER A 47 -8.67 -14.41 5.86
C SER A 47 -7.52 -15.41 6.02
N ALA A 48 -7.55 -16.52 5.26
CA ALA A 48 -6.46 -17.49 5.24
C ALA A 48 -5.20 -16.94 4.57
N GLU A 49 -5.34 -16.03 3.60
CA GLU A 49 -4.20 -15.36 2.94
C GLU A 49 -3.41 -14.50 3.93
N LEU A 50 -4.09 -13.80 4.86
CA LEU A 50 -3.44 -13.03 5.94
C LEU A 50 -2.47 -13.90 6.76
N GLN A 51 -2.79 -15.18 6.96
CA GLN A 51 -1.96 -16.11 7.75
C GLN A 51 -0.87 -16.82 6.93
N ARG A 52 -1.03 -16.90 5.60
CA ARG A 52 -0.15 -17.66 4.70
C ARG A 52 0.79 -16.80 3.89
N PHE A 53 0.61 -15.49 3.93
CA PHE A 53 1.42 -14.56 3.18
C PHE A 53 2.90 -14.69 3.53
N SER A 54 3.73 -14.75 2.50
CA SER A 54 5.18 -14.80 2.63
C SER A 54 5.78 -13.59 1.93
N PRO A 55 6.33 -12.62 2.67
CA PRO A 55 6.98 -11.44 2.08
C PRO A 55 8.12 -11.82 1.14
N ALA A 56 8.90 -12.84 1.49
CA ALA A 56 10.04 -13.31 0.71
C ALA A 56 9.64 -13.91 -0.66
N ALA A 57 8.43 -14.45 -0.78
CA ALA A 57 7.92 -15.00 -2.04
C ALA A 57 7.05 -14.00 -2.82
N PHE A 58 6.86 -12.80 -2.29
CA PHE A 58 5.98 -11.80 -2.87
C PHE A 58 6.74 -10.84 -3.80
N ASN A 59 6.23 -10.67 -5.01
CA ASN A 59 6.74 -9.67 -5.95
C ASN A 59 5.69 -8.56 -6.13
N VAL A 60 5.98 -7.41 -5.52
CA VAL A 60 5.08 -6.25 -5.52
C VAL A 60 4.82 -5.75 -6.93
N HIS A 61 5.86 -5.63 -7.75
CA HIS A 61 5.77 -5.02 -9.07
C HIS A 61 4.93 -5.87 -10.03
N SER A 62 5.18 -7.19 -10.09
CA SER A 62 4.40 -8.09 -10.95
C SER A 62 2.96 -8.25 -10.48
N THR A 63 2.72 -8.22 -9.17
CA THR A 63 1.37 -8.26 -8.60
C THR A 63 0.59 -6.99 -8.94
N ALA A 64 1.20 -5.82 -8.76
CA ALA A 64 0.61 -4.52 -9.11
C ALA A 64 0.34 -4.39 -10.62
N ALA A 65 1.20 -4.95 -11.48
CA ALA A 65 1.01 -4.95 -12.92
C ALA A 65 -0.27 -5.66 -13.38
N THR A 66 -0.82 -6.58 -12.59
CA THR A 66 -2.13 -7.20 -12.88
C THR A 66 -3.31 -6.22 -12.76
N LEU A 67 -3.09 -5.07 -12.13
CA LEU A 67 -4.07 -4.01 -11.89
C LEU A 67 -3.88 -2.80 -12.80
N LYS A 68 -2.99 -2.87 -13.80
CA LYS A 68 -2.71 -1.76 -14.72
C LYS A 68 -3.95 -1.28 -15.50
N ASP A 69 -4.95 -2.14 -15.68
CA ASP A 69 -6.16 -1.84 -16.46
C ASP A 69 -7.31 -1.29 -15.59
N LEU A 70 -7.09 -1.13 -14.28
CA LEU A 70 -7.99 -0.36 -13.43
C LEU A 70 -8.07 1.10 -13.91
N ASP A 71 -9.23 1.72 -13.71
CA ASP A 71 -9.37 3.15 -13.96
C ASP A 71 -8.52 3.97 -12.97
N ALA A 72 -8.29 5.24 -13.31
CA ALA A 72 -7.44 6.12 -12.50
C ALA A 72 -7.97 6.31 -11.06
N ALA A 73 -9.29 6.32 -10.88
CA ALA A 73 -9.90 6.50 -9.56
C ALA A 73 -9.67 5.27 -8.67
N ASP A 74 -9.84 4.07 -9.21
CA ASP A 74 -9.58 2.79 -8.53
C ASP A 74 -8.09 2.63 -8.20
N LYS A 75 -7.19 3.02 -9.11
CA LYS A 75 -5.73 3.01 -8.86
C LYS A 75 -5.35 3.95 -7.74
N ARG A 76 -5.83 5.19 -7.80
CA ARG A 76 -5.60 6.20 -6.75
C ARG A 76 -6.14 5.70 -5.41
N ARG A 77 -7.35 5.17 -5.42
CA ARG A 77 -7.98 4.63 -4.20
C ARG A 77 -7.14 3.52 -3.59
N LEU A 78 -6.59 2.62 -4.38
CA LEU A 78 -5.72 1.56 -3.88
C LEU A 78 -4.43 2.11 -3.24
N LEU A 79 -3.81 3.12 -3.85
CA LEU A 79 -2.61 3.76 -3.31
C LEU A 79 -2.88 4.46 -1.97
N GLU A 80 -4.03 5.14 -1.84
CA GLU A 80 -4.46 5.73 -0.56
C GLU A 80 -4.68 4.67 0.53
N LEU A 81 -5.23 3.51 0.16
CA LEU A 81 -5.42 2.40 1.09
C LEU A 81 -4.08 1.81 1.54
N ILE A 82 -3.09 1.73 0.65
CA ILE A 82 -1.73 1.29 0.97
C ILE A 82 -1.03 2.31 1.87
N ALA A 83 -1.04 3.59 1.51
CA ALA A 83 -0.48 4.65 2.34
C ALA A 83 -1.05 4.62 3.77
N SER A 84 -2.36 4.38 3.88
CA SER A 84 -3.02 4.26 5.17
C SER A 84 -2.70 2.99 5.96
N VAL A 85 -2.17 1.94 5.31
CA VAL A 85 -1.65 0.77 6.03
C VAL A 85 -0.28 1.10 6.61
N ASN A 86 0.59 1.74 5.85
CA ASN A 86 1.91 2.17 6.34
C ASN A 86 1.77 3.14 7.51
N ASP A 87 0.90 4.16 7.38
CA ASP A 87 0.64 5.15 8.44
C ASP A 87 -0.13 4.58 9.67
N ALA A 88 -0.39 3.28 9.73
CA ALA A 88 -1.23 2.69 10.79
C ALA A 88 -0.58 2.69 12.18
N ASP A 89 0.75 2.81 12.24
CA ASP A 89 1.53 2.92 13.46
C ASP A 89 2.11 4.33 13.69
N GLU A 90 1.70 5.31 12.88
CA GLU A 90 2.13 6.72 12.90
C GLU A 90 3.61 6.94 12.54
N GLU A 91 4.28 5.94 11.95
CA GLU A 91 5.62 6.07 11.37
C GLU A 91 5.55 5.81 9.86
N LEU A 92 6.25 6.63 9.07
CA LEU A 92 6.46 6.35 7.65
C LEU A 92 7.95 6.28 7.38
N ASP A 93 8.42 5.11 7.00
CA ASP A 93 9.83 4.86 6.73
C ASP A 93 10.16 4.84 5.22
N LEU A 94 11.46 4.77 4.91
CA LEU A 94 11.93 4.74 3.52
C LEU A 94 11.56 3.45 2.79
N ALA A 95 11.38 2.33 3.50
CA ALA A 95 10.99 1.05 2.90
C ALA A 95 9.52 1.04 2.49
N GLU A 96 8.65 1.64 3.30
CA GLU A 96 7.23 1.84 3.07
C GLU A 96 6.96 2.84 1.93
N ASP A 97 7.69 3.95 1.91
CA ASP A 97 7.68 4.90 0.80
C ASP A 97 8.09 4.22 -0.51
N ALA A 98 9.22 3.49 -0.49
CA ALA A 98 9.69 2.74 -1.65
C ALA A 98 8.67 1.68 -2.09
N TYR A 99 7.99 1.02 -1.15
CA TYR A 99 6.94 0.05 -1.45
C TYR A 99 5.77 0.71 -2.21
N LEU A 100 5.25 1.84 -1.71
CA LEU A 100 4.15 2.56 -2.34
C LEU A 100 4.53 2.99 -3.78
N ARG A 101 5.75 3.51 -3.96
CA ARG A 101 6.30 3.86 -5.27
C ARG A 101 6.36 2.65 -6.21
N HIS A 102 6.80 1.49 -5.73
CA HIS A 102 6.85 0.26 -6.53
C HIS A 102 5.46 -0.22 -6.97
N VAL A 103 4.44 -0.07 -6.12
CA VAL A 103 3.05 -0.38 -6.48
C VAL A 103 2.55 0.57 -7.56
N ALA A 104 2.76 1.88 -7.38
CA ALA A 104 2.37 2.90 -8.35
C ALA A 104 2.99 2.65 -9.73
N VAL A 105 4.31 2.41 -9.78
CA VAL A 105 5.04 2.07 -11.00
C VAL A 105 4.50 0.78 -11.63
N GLY A 106 4.18 -0.25 -10.82
CA GLY A 106 3.58 -1.49 -11.31
C GLY A 106 2.23 -1.28 -11.99
N MET A 107 1.39 -0.38 -11.46
CA MET A 107 0.09 -0.03 -12.06
C MET A 107 0.18 1.00 -13.20
N GLY A 108 1.38 1.51 -13.48
CA GLY A 108 1.59 2.57 -14.47
C GLY A 108 1.07 3.95 -14.03
N VAL A 109 1.04 4.20 -12.72
CA VAL A 109 0.68 5.51 -12.16
C VAL A 109 1.94 6.40 -12.15
N PRO A 110 1.90 7.61 -12.72
CA PRO A 110 3.02 8.56 -12.68
C PRO A 110 3.37 8.98 -11.25
N GLU A 111 4.65 9.25 -11.00
CA GLU A 111 5.14 9.71 -9.70
C GLU A 111 4.46 11.01 -9.23
N ALA A 112 4.17 11.92 -10.17
CA ALA A 112 3.47 13.17 -9.86
C ALA A 112 2.06 12.96 -9.27
N GLU A 113 1.42 11.81 -9.52
CA GLU A 113 0.09 11.48 -9.00
C GLU A 113 0.12 10.84 -7.59
N ILE A 114 1.32 10.56 -7.06
CA ILE A 114 1.52 9.98 -5.72
C ILE A 114 2.35 10.86 -4.80
N ALA A 115 2.79 12.04 -5.25
CA ALA A 115 3.70 12.91 -4.49
C ALA A 115 3.17 13.25 -3.09
N ASP A 116 1.84 13.39 -2.95
CA ASP A 116 1.16 13.68 -1.68
C ASP A 116 1.02 12.46 -0.74
N LEU A 117 1.36 11.27 -1.22
CA LEU A 117 1.35 10.01 -0.45
C LEU A 117 2.77 9.49 -0.14
N THR A 118 3.80 10.22 -0.56
CA THR A 118 5.21 9.80 -0.46
C THR A 118 6.03 10.79 0.33
N LEU A 119 7.19 10.34 0.83
CA LEU A 119 8.15 11.22 1.46
C LEU A 119 8.77 12.17 0.43
N GLU A 120 8.82 13.46 0.79
CA GLU A 120 9.53 14.49 0.04
C GLU A 120 10.98 14.59 0.56
N VAL A 121 11.94 14.51 -0.35
CA VAL A 121 13.36 14.74 -0.03
C VAL A 121 13.68 16.18 -0.38
N LEU A 122 13.79 17.02 0.65
CA LEU A 122 14.22 18.40 0.52
C LEU A 122 15.74 18.49 0.51
N ASP A 123 16.27 19.44 -0.26
CA ASP A 123 17.68 19.82 -0.11
C ASP A 123 17.90 20.73 1.12
N ASP A 124 19.17 20.93 1.48
CA ASP A 124 19.52 21.72 2.67
C ASP A 124 18.97 23.16 2.57
N GLU A 125 19.00 23.79 1.39
CA GLU A 125 18.54 25.17 1.21
C GLU A 125 17.02 25.30 1.39
N GLU A 126 16.26 24.36 0.85
CA GLU A 126 14.80 24.30 0.99
C GLU A 126 14.39 24.02 2.45
N LEU A 127 15.06 23.08 3.12
CA LEU A 127 14.80 22.76 4.53
C LEU A 127 15.08 23.96 5.46
N PHE A 128 16.21 24.65 5.26
CA PHE A 128 16.52 25.85 6.04
C PHE A 128 15.53 26.99 5.80
N GLY A 129 14.98 27.10 4.59
CA GLY A 129 13.95 28.10 4.26
C GLY A 129 12.60 27.88 4.97
N MET A 130 12.24 26.63 5.29
CA MET A 130 10.97 26.30 5.97
C MET A 130 10.99 26.50 7.49
N LEU A 131 12.19 26.59 8.10
CA LEU A 131 12.38 26.72 9.55
C LEU A 131 12.51 28.18 10.04
N GLN A 132 12.37 29.17 9.13
CA GLN A 132 12.40 30.61 9.43
C GLN A 132 10.99 31.21 9.50
#